data_AF-A0A1N7PQM9-F1
#
_entry.id   AF-A0A1N7PQM9-F1
#
_cell.length_a   1.000
_cell.length_b   1.000
_cell.length_c   1.000
_cell.angle_alpha   90.00
_cell.angle_beta   90.00
_cell.angle_gamma   90.00
#
_symmetry.space_group_name_H-M   'P 1'
#
loop_
_entity.id
_entity.type
_entity.pdbx_description
1 polymer ?
#
loop_
_entity_poly.entity_id
_entity_poly.type
_entity_poly.pdbx_seq_one_letter_code
_entity_poly.pdbx_strand_id
1 'polypeptide(L)'
;MKEQYPELDQLFWAYFNEDFDLSGDTIEEIAACYRRDVDVDRIVRACAEMNRFMDHHASNAEAEFARRWGSFDPKLWGYTVASFFDELKRMFTN
;
A
#
# COMPACT_ATOMS: atom_id res chain seq x y z
N MET A 1 14.54 -2.40 -17.36
CA MET A 1 13.09 -2.64 -17.15
C MET A 1 12.65 -1.73 -16.02
N LYS A 2 11.51 -1.03 -16.11
CA LYS A 2 10.95 -0.31 -14.95
C LYS A 2 10.49 -1.33 -13.92
N GLU A 3 10.76 -1.13 -12.63
CA GLU A 3 10.16 -1.96 -11.58
C GLU A 3 8.64 -1.80 -11.64
N GLN A 4 7.94 -2.92 -11.63
CA GLN A 4 6.48 -2.97 -11.65
C GLN A 4 5.99 -3.53 -10.32
N TYR A 5 4.97 -2.90 -9.76
CA TYR A 5 4.31 -3.30 -8.52
C TYR A 5 2.80 -3.36 -8.79
N PRO A 6 2.32 -4.25 -9.66
CA PRO A 6 0.93 -4.26 -10.11
C PRO A 6 -0.10 -4.41 -8.99
N GLU A 7 0.21 -5.15 -7.92
CA GLU A 7 -0.72 -5.27 -6.79
C GLU A 7 -0.70 -4.02 -5.90
N LEU A 8 0.46 -3.36 -5.73
CA LEU A 8 0.52 -2.06 -5.08
C LEU A 8 -0.14 -0.96 -5.91
N ASP A 9 0.04 -0.97 -7.24
CA ASP A 9 -0.64 -0.05 -8.14
C ASP A 9 -2.16 -0.19 -7.98
N GLN A 10 -2.67 -1.41 -7.93
CA GLN A 10 -4.10 -1.61 -7.67
C GLN A 10 -4.51 -1.20 -6.26
N LEU A 11 -3.74 -1.53 -5.23
CA LEU A 11 -4.06 -1.16 -3.84
C LEU A 11 -4.17 0.36 -3.70
N PHE A 12 -3.18 1.10 -4.20
CA PHE A 12 -3.11 2.55 -4.03
C PHE A 12 -4.03 3.32 -4.99
N TRP A 13 -4.19 2.87 -6.23
CA TRP A 13 -5.06 3.58 -7.17
C TRP A 13 -6.54 3.26 -7.00
N ALA A 14 -6.90 2.10 -6.41
CA ALA A 14 -8.30 1.72 -6.24
C ALA A 14 -8.84 1.93 -4.82
N TYR A 15 -8.01 1.85 -3.77
CA TYR A 15 -8.47 1.88 -2.38
C TYR A 15 -7.93 3.06 -1.58
N PHE A 16 -6.62 3.33 -1.68
CA PHE A 16 -6.00 4.50 -1.03
C PHE A 16 -5.86 5.68 -2.00
N ASN A 17 -6.88 5.97 -2.80
CA ASN A 17 -6.87 7.11 -3.73
C ASN A 17 -7.56 8.34 -3.10
N GLU A 18 -7.83 9.38 -3.88
CA GLU A 18 -8.50 10.60 -3.38
C GLU A 18 -9.95 10.35 -2.92
N ASP A 19 -10.58 9.28 -3.43
CA ASP A 19 -11.94 8.83 -3.12
C ASP A 19 -11.92 7.63 -2.13
N PHE A 20 -10.92 7.57 -1.25
CA PHE A 20 -10.76 6.45 -0.31
C PHE A 20 -11.95 6.31 0.65
N ASP A 21 -12.71 7.37 0.87
CA ASP A 21 -13.93 7.41 1.70
C ASP A 21 -15.02 6.45 1.18
N LEU A 22 -14.99 6.08 -0.11
CA LEU A 22 -15.82 5.00 -0.65
C LEU A 22 -15.43 3.61 -0.12
N SER A 23 -14.19 3.45 0.36
CA SER A 23 -13.66 2.21 0.92
C SER A 23 -13.64 2.21 2.46
N GLY A 24 -13.49 3.37 3.10
CA GLY A 24 -13.52 3.55 4.56
C GLY A 24 -12.87 4.87 5.00
N ASP A 25 -12.95 5.21 6.28
CA ASP A 25 -12.39 6.47 6.83
C ASP A 25 -11.02 6.25 7.50
N THR A 26 -10.64 4.99 7.73
CA THR A 26 -9.41 4.58 8.44
C THR A 26 -8.55 3.62 7.61
N ILE A 27 -7.25 3.52 7.90
CA ILE A 27 -6.36 2.54 7.24
C ILE A 27 -6.88 1.12 7.43
N GLU A 28 -7.38 0.82 8.64
CA GLU A 28 -7.97 -0.45 9.02
C GLU A 28 -9.19 -0.80 8.15
N GLU A 29 -10.11 0.15 7.95
CA GLU A 29 -11.31 -0.07 7.15
C GLU A 29 -10.96 -0.24 5.67
N ILE A 30 -10.07 0.60 5.13
CA ILE A 30 -9.63 0.51 3.73
C ILE A 30 -8.90 -0.83 3.49
N ALA A 31 -8.00 -1.24 4.41
CA ALA A 31 -7.30 -2.52 4.33
C ALA A 31 -8.27 -3.71 4.45
N ALA A 32 -9.28 -3.61 5.31
CA ALA A 32 -10.32 -4.63 5.43
C ALA A 32 -11.18 -4.73 4.15
N CYS A 33 -11.48 -3.59 3.52
CA CYS A 33 -12.17 -3.52 2.23
C CYS A 33 -11.37 -4.26 1.15
N TYR A 34 -10.09 -3.92 0.98
CA TYR A 34 -9.19 -4.60 0.05
C TYR A 34 -9.14 -6.11 0.30
N ARG A 35 -8.94 -6.54 1.56
CA ARG A 35 -8.85 -7.96 1.92
C ARG A 35 -10.13 -8.75 1.60
N ARG A 36 -11.30 -8.11 1.71
CA ARG A 36 -12.59 -8.74 1.38
C ARG A 36 -12.77 -8.89 -0.13
N ASP A 37 -12.25 -7.94 -0.90
CA ASP A 37 -12.57 -7.80 -2.32
C ASP A 37 -11.58 -8.55 -3.24
N VAL A 38 -10.42 -8.98 -2.72
CA VAL A 38 -9.40 -9.73 -3.48
C VAL A 38 -9.14 -11.12 -2.91
N ASP A 39 -8.60 -12.03 -3.75
CA ASP A 39 -8.18 -13.36 -3.28
C ASP A 39 -6.89 -13.32 -2.44
N VAL A 40 -6.64 -14.39 -1.69
CA VAL A 40 -5.46 -14.51 -0.82
C VAL A 40 -4.13 -14.45 -1.57
N ASP A 41 -4.08 -14.94 -2.82
CA ASP A 41 -2.84 -14.95 -3.60
C ASP A 41 -2.43 -13.52 -3.97
N ARG A 42 -3.40 -12.65 -4.23
CA ARG A 42 -3.18 -11.21 -4.48
C ARG A 42 -2.65 -10.49 -3.26
N ILE A 43 -3.18 -10.80 -2.09
CA ILE A 43 -2.68 -10.28 -0.81
C ILE A 43 -1.21 -10.69 -0.61
N VAL A 44 -0.88 -11.96 -0.82
CA VAL A 44 0.50 -12.46 -0.70
C VAL A 44 1.43 -11.74 -1.67
N ARG A 45 0.99 -11.52 -2.92
CA ARG A 45 1.78 -10.75 -3.91
C ARG A 45 1.94 -9.29 -3.53
N ALA A 46 0.91 -8.63 -3.00
CA ALA A 46 1.01 -7.26 -2.50
C ALA A 46 2.07 -7.15 -1.38
N CYS A 47 2.05 -8.07 -0.41
CA CYS A 47 3.06 -8.13 0.65
C CYS A 47 4.48 -8.36 0.09
N ALA A 48 4.63 -9.23 -0.90
CA ALA A 48 5.92 -9.45 -1.56
C ALA A 48 6.41 -8.22 -2.33
N GLU A 49 5.48 -7.47 -2.95
CA GLU A 49 5.76 -6.20 -3.60
C GLU A 49 6.19 -5.11 -2.62
N MET A 50 5.58 -5.02 -1.44
CA MET A 50 6.00 -4.10 -0.38
C MET A 50 7.47 -4.36 0.02
N ASN A 51 7.82 -5.63 0.24
CA ASN A 51 9.21 -5.99 0.59
C ASN A 51 10.18 -5.61 -0.53
N ARG A 52 9.86 -5.97 -1.78
CA ARG A 52 10.68 -5.62 -2.94
C ARG A 52 10.80 -4.11 -3.16
N PHE A 53 9.75 -3.34 -2.90
CA PHE A 53 9.80 -1.88 -2.95
C PHE A 53 10.81 -1.34 -1.94
N MET A 54 10.76 -1.84 -0.70
CA MET A 54 11.70 -1.43 0.34
C MET A 54 13.13 -1.86 0.01
N ASP A 55 13.35 -3.06 -0.53
CA ASP A 55 14.67 -3.52 -0.93
C ASP A 55 15.30 -2.63 -2.02
N HIS A 56 14.48 -2.17 -2.99
CA HIS A 56 14.95 -1.34 -4.09
C HIS A 56 15.12 0.14 -3.71
N HIS A 57 14.34 0.63 -2.75
CA HIS A 57 14.19 2.06 -2.47
C HIS A 57 14.45 2.43 -1.01
N ALA A 58 15.12 1.59 -0.22
CA ALA A 58 15.32 1.79 1.22
C ALA A 58 15.81 3.20 1.60
N SER A 59 16.71 3.80 0.81
CA SER A 59 17.26 5.13 1.07
C SER A 59 16.39 6.30 0.57
N ASN A 60 15.36 6.05 -0.23
CA ASN A 60 14.52 7.07 -0.87
C ASN A 60 13.03 6.67 -0.97
N ALA A 61 12.56 5.82 -0.08
CA ALA A 61 11.25 5.17 -0.14
C ALA A 61 10.11 6.21 -0.20
N GLU A 62 10.19 7.28 0.58
CA GLU A 62 9.20 8.36 0.62
C GLU A 62 9.08 9.07 -0.73
N ALA A 63 10.21 9.42 -1.33
CA ALA A 63 10.23 10.13 -2.60
C ALA A 63 9.72 9.25 -3.74
N GLU A 64 10.12 7.98 -3.76
CA GLU A 64 9.69 7.04 -4.80
C GLU A 64 8.21 6.64 -4.65
N PHE A 65 7.72 6.52 -3.41
CA PHE A 65 6.31 6.27 -3.13
C PHE A 65 5.45 7.44 -3.63
N ALA A 66 5.81 8.68 -3.24
CA ALA A 66 5.10 9.88 -3.68
C ALA A 66 5.11 10.03 -5.21
N ARG A 67 6.20 9.64 -5.88
CA ARG A 67 6.30 9.66 -7.35
C ARG A 67 5.32 8.69 -8.04
N ARG A 68 4.94 7.59 -7.39
CA ARG A 68 4.05 6.54 -7.95
C ARG A 68 2.60 6.68 -7.50
N TRP A 69 2.40 6.99 -6.22
CA TRP A 69 1.11 6.89 -5.53
C TRP A 69 0.82 8.13 -4.67
N GLY A 70 1.36 9.30 -5.06
CA GLY A 70 1.27 10.55 -4.29
C GLY A 70 -0.14 11.15 -4.12
N SER A 71 -1.19 10.51 -4.64
CA SER A 71 -2.57 10.78 -4.22
C SER A 71 -2.81 10.45 -2.74
N PHE A 72 -1.99 9.56 -2.18
CA PHE A 72 -1.95 9.23 -0.78
C PHE A 72 -0.58 9.50 -0.20
N ASP A 73 -0.53 10.14 0.97
CA ASP A 73 0.71 10.35 1.73
C ASP A 73 0.59 9.68 3.11
N PRO A 74 1.30 8.55 3.33
CA PRO A 74 1.33 7.88 4.63
C PRO A 74 1.70 8.80 5.81
N LYS A 75 2.46 9.89 5.56
CA LYS A 75 2.87 10.84 6.61
C LYS A 75 1.70 11.61 7.19
N LEU A 76 0.67 11.90 6.39
CA LEU A 76 -0.54 12.57 6.87
C LEU A 76 -1.33 11.70 7.86
N TRP A 77 -1.04 10.40 7.86
CA TRP A 77 -1.64 9.40 8.73
C TRP A 77 -0.70 8.95 9.86
N GLY A 78 0.45 9.60 10.01
CA GLY A 78 1.42 9.32 11.08
C GLY A 78 2.42 8.21 10.78
N TYR A 79 2.55 7.78 9.52
CA TYR A 79 3.46 6.70 9.12
C TYR A 79 4.63 7.19 8.25
N THR A 80 5.75 6.45 8.27
CA THR A 80 6.68 6.42 7.14
C THR A 80 6.20 5.39 6.12
N VAL A 81 6.76 5.38 4.90
CA VAL A 81 6.41 4.33 3.92
C VAL A 81 6.70 2.94 4.48
N ALA A 82 7.86 2.79 5.15
CA ALA A 82 8.25 1.53 5.78
C ALA A 82 7.26 1.09 6.86
N SER A 83 6.93 1.98 7.82
CA SER A 83 6.02 1.61 8.91
C SER A 83 4.59 1.39 8.42
N PHE A 84 4.17 2.09 7.38
CA PHE A 84 2.87 1.88 6.74
C PHE A 84 2.79 0.52 6.05
N PHE A 85 3.83 0.10 5.32
CA PHE A 85 3.88 -1.22 4.72
C PHE A 85 3.90 -2.34 5.76
N ASP A 86 4.63 -2.16 6.86
CA ASP A 86 4.61 -3.11 7.97
C ASP A 86 3.21 -3.23 8.58
N GLU A 87 2.51 -2.12 8.74
CA GLU A 87 1.15 -2.08 9.26
C GLU A 87 0.14 -2.76 8.32
N LEU A 88 0.20 -2.47 7.01
CA LEU A 88 -0.65 -3.16 6.02
C LEU A 88 -0.40 -4.68 6.02
N LYS A 89 0.86 -5.11 6.03
CA LYS A 89 1.21 -6.54 6.11
C LYS A 89 0.59 -7.18 7.36
N ARG A 90 0.70 -6.52 8.52
CA ARG A 90 0.10 -6.97 9.78
C ARG A 90 -1.41 -7.18 9.63
N MET A 91 -2.12 -6.20 9.05
CA MET A 91 -3.58 -6.27 8.85
C MET A 91 -4.00 -7.37 7.87
N PHE A 92 -3.19 -7.64 6.84
CA PHE A 92 -3.48 -8.65 5.83
C PHE A 92 -3.25 -10.09 6.30
N THR A 93 -2.34 -10.29 7.24
CA THR A 93 -2.04 -11.61 7.82
C THR A 93 -2.88 -11.97 9.04
N ASN A 94 -3.69 -11.03 9.53
CA ASN A 94 -4.55 -11.19 10.70
C ASN A 94 -5.93 -11.76 10.36
#